data_AF-A0A7X7M7R7-F1
#
_entry.id   AF-A0A7X7M7R7-F1
#
_cell.length_a   1.000
_cell.length_b   1.000
_cell.length_c   1.000
_cell.angle_alpha   90.00
_cell.angle_beta   90.00
_cell.angle_gamma   90.00
#
_symmetry.space_group_name_H-M   'P 1'
#
loop_
_entity.id
_entity.type
_entity.pdbx_description
1 polymer ?
#
loop_
_entity_poly.entity_id
_entity_poly.type
_entity_poly.pdbx_seq_one_letter_code
_entity_poly.pdbx_strand_id
1 'polypeptide(L)'
;MISGKQLHGLRVLDQSGAVLGVVDSLHADQQSGKILGYMVTMPGVISTGGYLPAAEVINLDLIGLVVAGKGSLHRLRKNKKNPPQALKIDQLSTKRGYVTDILLDKEQINAVEISQGLLHDIRAGRQTIPWDEL
;
A
#
# COMPACT_ATOMS: atom_id res chain seq x y z
N MET A 1 -11.35 -1.45 -5.04
CA MET A 1 -10.76 -1.72 -3.71
C MET A 1 -9.85 -2.92 -3.83
N ILE A 2 -8.64 -2.84 -3.30
CA ILE A 2 -7.65 -3.92 -3.30
C ILE A 2 -7.15 -4.15 -1.87
N SER A 3 -6.57 -5.32 -1.59
CA SER A 3 -5.97 -5.60 -0.28
C SER A 3 -4.50 -5.16 -0.22
N GLY A 4 -3.98 -4.94 0.99
CA GLY A 4 -2.56 -4.65 1.22
C GLY A 4 -1.64 -5.76 0.71
N LYS A 5 -2.06 -7.02 0.84
CA LYS A 5 -1.35 -8.17 0.23
C LYS A 5 -1.30 -8.11 -1.29
N GLN A 6 -2.36 -7.62 -1.94
CA GLN A 6 -2.39 -7.44 -3.39
C GLN A 6 -1.59 -6.22 -3.85
N LEU A 7 -1.45 -5.20 -2.98
CA LEU A 7 -0.68 -4.01 -3.25
C LEU A 7 0.83 -4.31 -3.32
N HIS A 8 1.36 -5.16 -2.43
CA HIS A 8 2.76 -5.55 -2.50
C HIS A 8 3.06 -6.33 -3.79
N GLY A 9 4.07 -5.88 -4.55
CA GLY A 9 4.41 -6.43 -5.86
C GLY A 9 3.54 -5.94 -7.01
N LEU A 10 2.52 -5.11 -6.75
CA LEU A 10 1.66 -4.56 -7.80
C LEU A 10 2.48 -3.70 -8.76
N ARG A 11 2.23 -3.86 -10.07
CA ARG A 11 2.98 -3.16 -11.12
C ARG A 11 2.60 -1.68 -11.11
N VAL A 12 3.62 -0.82 -11.16
CA VAL A 12 3.46 0.61 -11.45
C VAL A 12 3.59 0.80 -12.96
N LEU A 13 2.57 1.36 -13.59
CA LEU A 13 2.44 1.48 -15.04
C LEU A 13 2.35 2.96 -15.44
N ASP A 14 2.93 3.34 -16.57
CA ASP A 14 2.55 4.60 -17.23
C ASP A 14 1.26 4.43 -18.05
N GLN A 15 0.77 5.52 -18.63
CA GLN A 15 -0.44 5.54 -19.47
C GLN A 15 -0.36 4.66 -20.73
N SER A 16 0.85 4.30 -21.18
CA SER A 16 1.05 3.37 -22.30
C SER A 16 1.01 1.90 -21.88
N GLY A 17 0.92 1.63 -20.57
CA GLY A 17 1.00 0.30 -19.98
C GLY A 17 2.43 -0.19 -19.75
N ALA A 18 3.44 0.66 -19.95
CA ALA A 18 4.82 0.27 -19.70
C ALA A 18 5.10 0.18 -18.19
N VAL A 19 5.81 -0.87 -17.79
CA VAL A 19 6.16 -1.07 -16.38
C VAL A 19 7.29 -0.14 -15.97
N LEU A 20 7.03 0.66 -14.95
CA LEU A 20 8.00 1.56 -14.34
C LEU A 20 8.62 0.97 -13.07
N GLY A 21 7.94 0.03 -12.43
CA GLY A 21 8.39 -0.61 -11.20
C GLY A 21 7.32 -1.50 -10.58
N VAL A 22 7.57 -1.91 -9.34
CA VAL A 22 6.63 -2.64 -8.50
C VAL A 22 6.51 -1.96 -7.14
N VAL A 23 5.31 -1.93 -6.58
CA VAL A 23 5.07 -1.40 -5.24
C VAL A 23 5.73 -2.33 -4.21
N ASP A 24 6.51 -1.74 -3.32
CA ASP A 24 7.13 -2.42 -2.19
C ASP A 24 6.30 -2.23 -0.92
N SER A 25 5.92 -0.99 -0.61
CA SER A 25 5.13 -0.68 0.59
C SER A 25 4.29 0.58 0.45
N LEU A 26 3.29 0.71 1.32
CA LEU A 26 2.38 1.85 1.42
C LEU A 26 2.87 2.85 2.47
N HIS A 27 2.79 4.14 2.17
CA HIS A 27 2.92 5.22 3.13
C HIS A 27 1.56 5.92 3.27
N ALA A 28 1.00 5.87 4.48
CA ALA A 28 -0.29 6.45 4.78
C ALA A 28 -0.23 7.19 6.13
N ASP A 29 -1.09 8.18 6.28
CA ASP A 29 -1.35 8.82 7.56
C ASP A 29 -2.15 7.85 8.44
N GLN A 30 -1.58 7.42 9.55
CA GLN A 30 -2.19 6.40 10.41
C GLN A 30 -3.50 6.89 11.04
N GLN A 31 -3.66 8.18 11.28
CA GLN A 31 -4.82 8.71 11.98
C GLN A 31 -6.04 8.82 11.06
N SER A 32 -5.84 9.32 9.85
CA SER A 32 -6.90 9.49 8.86
C SER A 32 -7.06 8.30 7.91
N GLY A 33 -6.06 7.43 7.78
CA GLY A 33 -6.00 6.38 6.77
C GLY A 33 -5.69 6.89 5.36
N LYS A 34 -5.43 8.18 5.21
CA LYS A 34 -5.15 8.80 3.91
C LYS A 34 -3.85 8.29 3.35
N ILE A 35 -3.86 7.86 2.09
CA ILE A 35 -2.66 7.41 1.40
C ILE A 35 -1.83 8.64 1.00
N LEU A 36 -0.58 8.66 1.44
CA LEU A 36 0.37 9.74 1.13
C LEU A 36 1.23 9.36 -0.07
N GLY A 37 1.56 8.08 -0.21
CA GLY A 37 2.24 7.55 -1.39
C GLY A 37 2.70 6.11 -1.21
N TYR A 38 3.58 5.69 -2.13
CA TYR A 38 4.02 4.32 -2.24
C TYR A 38 5.54 4.27 -2.40
N MET A 39 6.16 3.29 -1.75
CA MET A 39 7.54 2.93 -2.02
C MET A 39 7.54 1.99 -3.22
N VAL A 40 8.38 2.27 -4.21
CA VAL A 40 8.41 1.56 -5.49
C VAL A 40 9.83 1.07 -5.75
N THR A 41 9.97 -0.20 -6.12
CA THR A 41 11.22 -0.76 -6.64
C THR A 41 11.23 -0.62 -8.16
N MET A 42 12.16 0.18 -8.68
CA MET A 42 12.34 0.40 -10.12
C MET A 42 13.35 -0.60 -10.70
N PRO A 43 13.09 -1.16 -11.91
CA PRO A 43 13.97 -2.11 -12.56
C PRO A 43 15.26 -1.44 -13.07
N GLY A 44 16.35 -2.20 -13.13
CA GLY A 44 17.66 -1.77 -13.63
C GLY A 44 18.73 -2.81 -13.30
N VAL A 45 19.96 -2.61 -13.79
CA VAL A 45 21.12 -3.47 -13.46
C VAL A 45 21.32 -3.59 -11.95
N ILE A 46 21.03 -2.50 -11.23
CA ILE A 46 20.88 -2.48 -9.79
C ILE A 46 19.49 -1.90 -9.52
N SER A 47 18.65 -2.65 -8.80
CA SER A 47 17.33 -2.17 -8.39
C SER A 47 17.46 -0.91 -7.54
N THR A 48 16.59 0.07 -7.78
CA THR A 48 16.59 1.34 -7.03
C THR A 48 15.22 1.64 -6.45
N GLY A 49 15.20 2.08 -5.20
CA GLY A 49 13.99 2.55 -4.54
C GLY A 49 13.59 3.94 -5.02
N GLY A 50 12.29 4.12 -5.21
CA GLY A 50 11.63 5.38 -5.50
C GLY A 50 10.44 5.60 -4.58
N TYR A 51 10.04 6.84 -4.45
CA TYR A 51 8.80 7.23 -3.81
C TYR A 51 7.83 7.76 -4.86
N LEU A 52 6.60 7.26 -4.82
CA LEU A 52 5.50 7.67 -5.67
C LEU A 52 4.44 8.40 -4.81
N PRO A 53 4.29 9.72 -4.94
CA PRO A 53 3.22 10.44 -4.25
C PRO A 53 1.84 9.92 -4.68
N ALA A 54 0.90 9.82 -3.74
CA ALA A 54 -0.47 9.36 -4.04
C ALA A 54 -1.17 10.27 -5.07
N ALA A 55 -0.86 11.57 -5.05
CA ALA A 55 -1.40 12.56 -5.97
C ALA A 55 -1.02 12.31 -7.46
N GLU A 56 0.03 11.53 -7.71
CA GLU A 56 0.46 11.16 -9.06
C GLU A 56 -0.24 9.90 -9.59
N VAL A 57 -1.04 9.22 -8.75
CA VAL A 57 -1.77 8.00 -9.10
C VAL A 57 -3.08 8.35 -9.77
N ILE A 58 -3.18 7.96 -11.04
CA ILE A 58 -4.38 8.18 -11.87
C ILE A 58 -5.42 7.09 -11.57
N ASN A 59 -4.98 5.83 -11.52
CA ASN A 59 -5.84 4.69 -11.28
C ASN A 59 -5.12 3.62 -10.43
N LEU A 60 -5.91 2.87 -9.67
CA LEU A 60 -5.45 1.73 -8.87
C LEU A 60 -6.46 0.60 -8.97
N ASP A 61 -6.03 -0.52 -9.55
CA ASP A 61 -6.80 -1.75 -9.63
C ASP A 61 -5.88 -2.98 -9.53
N LEU A 62 -6.43 -4.16 -9.78
CA LEU A 62 -5.69 -5.43 -9.71
C LEU A 62 -4.68 -5.61 -10.85
N ILE A 63 -4.77 -4.83 -11.93
CA ILE A 63 -3.83 -4.87 -13.06
C ILE A 63 -2.60 -4.04 -12.72
N GLY A 64 -2.80 -2.88 -12.09
CA GLY A 64 -1.69 -2.05 -11.65
C GLY A 64 -2.08 -0.71 -11.04
N LEU A 65 -1.03 -0.01 -10.63
CA LEU A 65 -1.06 1.37 -10.19
C LEU A 65 -0.60 2.25 -11.36
N VAL A 66 -1.52 3.00 -11.95
CA VAL A 66 -1.27 3.79 -13.17
C VAL A 66 -0.91 5.23 -12.81
N VAL A 67 0.16 5.75 -13.42
CA VAL A 67 0.65 7.13 -13.25
C VAL A 67 0.76 7.84 -14.59
N ALA A 68 0.89 9.18 -14.56
CA ALA A 68 1.03 9.98 -15.78
C ALA A 68 2.30 9.62 -16.58
N GLY A 69 3.39 9.32 -15.91
CA GLY A 69 4.62 8.84 -16.55
C GLY A 69 5.79 8.70 -15.60
N LYS A 70 6.99 8.47 -16.16
CA LYS A 70 8.23 8.27 -15.38
C LYS A 70 8.60 9.44 -14.46
N GLY A 71 8.16 10.65 -14.78
CA GLY A 71 8.39 11.86 -13.96
C GLY A 71 7.74 11.80 -12.57
N SER A 72 6.70 10.96 -12.40
CA SER A 72 5.96 10.78 -11.15
C SER A 72 6.76 10.02 -10.08
N LEU A 73 7.84 9.31 -10.46
CA LEU A 73 8.66 8.53 -9.53
C LEU A 73 9.87 9.34 -9.04
N HIS A 74 9.90 9.64 -7.75
CA HIS A 74 11.02 10.34 -7.12
C HIS A 74 12.05 9.35 -6.59
N ARG A 75 13.23 9.27 -7.24
CA ARG A 75 14.32 8.38 -6.80
C ARG A 75 14.78 8.75 -5.39
N LEU A 76 14.84 7.76 -4.50
CA LEU A 76 15.36 7.95 -3.16
C LEU A 76 16.90 7.94 -3.20
N ARG A 77 17.52 9.02 -2.72
CA ARG A 77 18.97 9.08 -2.57
C ARG A 77 19.37 8.29 -1.32
N LYS A 78 20.36 7.40 -1.45
CA LYS A 78 20.91 6.56 -0.35
C LYS A 78 21.31 7.34 0.93
N ASN A 79 21.53 8.65 0.85
CA ASN A 79 22.04 9.48 1.94
C ASN A 79 20.99 10.40 2.61
N LYS A 80 19.72 10.39 2.21
CA LYS A 80 18.70 11.16 2.95
C LYS A 80 18.19 10.35 4.13
N LYS A 81 18.46 10.87 5.34
CA LYS A 81 17.97 10.37 6.62
C LYS A 81 16.46 10.18 6.54
N ASN A 82 16.04 8.93 6.61
CA ASN A 82 14.69 8.41 6.74
C ASN A 82 13.81 8.55 5.47
N PRO A 83 13.61 7.45 4.70
CA PRO A 83 12.48 7.38 3.79
C PRO A 83 11.16 7.63 4.56
N PRO A 84 10.08 8.07 3.87
CA PRO A 84 8.76 8.11 4.48
C PRO A 84 8.46 6.76 5.15
N GLN A 85 8.06 6.78 6.41
CA GLN A 85 7.85 5.54 7.16
C GLN A 85 6.66 4.79 6.58
N ALA A 86 6.91 3.61 6.02
CA ALA A 86 5.83 2.76 5.55
C ALA A 86 4.87 2.43 6.70
N LEU A 87 3.57 2.41 6.39
CA LEU A 87 2.57 1.89 7.30
C LEU A 87 2.85 0.40 7.51
N LYS A 88 3.13 0.02 8.76
CA LYS A 88 3.33 -1.39 9.09
C LYS A 88 2.07 -1.95 9.76
N ILE A 89 1.57 -3.05 9.19
CA ILE A 89 0.32 -3.68 9.65
C ILE A 89 0.45 -4.17 11.10
N ASP A 90 1.64 -4.61 11.51
CA ASP A 90 1.94 -5.07 12.88
C ASP A 90 1.90 -3.95 13.93
N GLN A 91 1.90 -2.69 13.51
CA GLN A 91 1.74 -1.52 14.39
C GLN A 91 0.28 -1.11 14.58
N LEU A 92 -0.66 -1.72 13.85
CA LEU A 92 -2.09 -1.47 13.98
C LEU A 92 -2.67 -2.34 15.09
N SER A 93 -3.29 -1.71 16.08
CA SER A 93 -3.90 -2.38 17.23
C SER A 93 -5.42 -2.25 17.16
N THR A 94 -6.14 -3.30 17.55
CA THR A 94 -7.60 -3.28 17.65
C THR A 94 -8.05 -4.05 18.88
N LYS A 95 -9.19 -3.67 19.47
CA LYS A 95 -9.80 -4.40 20.59
C LYS A 95 -10.44 -5.72 20.19
N ARG A 96 -10.69 -5.94 18.89
CA ARG A 96 -11.44 -7.09 18.36
C ARG A 96 -10.56 -8.26 17.91
N GLY A 97 -9.23 -8.12 17.89
CA GLY A 97 -8.30 -9.13 17.38
C GLY A 97 -6.96 -8.53 16.95
N TYR A 98 -6.30 -9.14 15.96
CA TYR A 98 -5.11 -8.57 15.32
C TYR A 98 -5.36 -8.33 13.83
N VAL A 99 -4.77 -7.26 13.30
CA VAL A 99 -4.93 -6.88 11.89
C VAL A 99 -4.13 -7.83 11.00
N THR A 100 -4.79 -8.39 9.99
CA THR A 100 -4.19 -9.34 9.04
C THR A 100 -4.05 -8.79 7.62
N ASP A 101 -4.78 -7.73 7.29
CA ASP A 101 -4.68 -7.03 6.01
C ASP A 101 -5.35 -5.65 6.11
N ILE A 102 -5.09 -4.81 5.12
CA ILE A 102 -5.81 -3.56 4.90
C ILE A 102 -6.58 -3.64 3.59
N LEU A 103 -7.69 -2.90 3.49
CA LEU A 103 -8.48 -2.75 2.28
C LEU A 103 -8.48 -1.27 1.90
N LEU A 104 -8.08 -0.98 0.67
CA LEU A 104 -7.83 0.39 0.22
C LEU A 104 -8.33 0.64 -1.21
N ASP A 105 -8.61 1.91 -1.47
CA ASP A 105 -8.73 2.48 -2.80
C ASP A 105 -7.49 3.35 -3.11
N LYS A 106 -7.54 4.15 -4.19
CA LYS A 106 -6.38 4.93 -4.63
C LYS A 106 -6.01 6.07 -3.64
N GLU A 107 -6.94 6.53 -2.82
CA GLU A 107 -6.76 7.72 -1.97
C GLU A 107 -6.72 7.35 -0.47
N GLN A 108 -7.36 6.26 -0.09
CA GLN A 108 -7.76 6.02 1.29
C GLN A 108 -7.70 4.53 1.65
N ILE A 109 -7.29 4.24 2.88
CA ILE A 109 -7.55 2.95 3.53
C ILE A 109 -8.97 3.00 4.09
N ASN A 110 -9.84 2.14 3.58
CA ASN A 110 -11.26 2.15 3.91
C ASN A 110 -11.58 1.21 5.08
N ALA A 111 -10.84 0.10 5.20
CA ALA A 111 -11.12 -0.93 6.19
C ALA A 111 -9.88 -1.78 6.50
N VAL A 112 -9.96 -2.56 7.57
CA VAL A 112 -8.97 -3.58 7.93
C VAL A 112 -9.62 -4.96 8.06
N GLU A 113 -8.87 -5.99 7.68
CA GLU A 113 -9.21 -7.38 7.99
C GLU A 113 -8.63 -7.75 9.36
N ILE A 114 -9.44 -8.37 10.22
CA ILE A 114 -9.08 -8.77 11.57
C ILE A 114 -9.26 -10.28 11.73
N SER A 115 -8.27 -10.92 12.34
CA SER A 115 -8.37 -12.28 12.84
C SER A 115 -8.59 -12.29 14.36
N GLN A 116 -9.47 -13.18 14.81
CA GLN A 116 -9.70 -13.46 16.24
C GLN A 116 -9.01 -14.75 16.69
N GLY A 117 -8.14 -15.31 15.84
CA GLY A 117 -7.44 -16.57 16.04
C GLY A 117 -7.98 -17.70 15.16
N LEU A 118 -7.10 -18.67 14.87
CA LEU A 118 -7.32 -19.70 13.85
C LEU A 118 -8.66 -20.45 13.98
N LEU A 119 -9.02 -20.88 15.20
CA LEU A 119 -10.27 -21.63 15.42
C LEU A 119 -11.51 -20.77 15.16
N HIS A 120 -11.45 -19.48 15.45
CA HIS A 120 -12.55 -18.56 15.16
C HIS A 120 -12.65 -18.32 13.66
N ASP A 121 -11.52 -18.03 13.00
CA ASP A 121 -11.45 -17.79 11.56
C ASP A 121 -12.01 -18.97 10.75
N ILE A 122 -11.79 -20.22 11.19
CA ILE A 122 -12.36 -21.42 10.55
C ILE A 122 -13.89 -21.49 10.70
N ARG A 123 -14.43 -21.06 11.84
CA ARG A 123 -15.86 -21.21 12.15
C ARG A 123 -16.71 -20.07 11.60
N ALA A 124 -16.21 -18.85 11.71
CA ALA A 124 -16.98 -17.63 11.45
C ALA A 124 -16.35 -16.76 10.34
N GLY A 125 -15.16 -17.12 9.85
CA GLY A 125 -14.40 -16.28 8.93
C GLY A 125 -13.68 -15.14 9.65
N ARG A 126 -12.86 -14.42 8.89
CA ARG A 126 -12.26 -13.16 9.34
C ARG A 126 -13.26 -12.03 9.25
N GLN A 127 -13.10 -11.04 10.12
CA GLN A 127 -13.96 -9.88 10.14
C GLN A 127 -13.31 -8.73 9.38
N THR A 128 -14.14 -7.88 8.76
CA THR A 128 -13.71 -6.61 8.21
C THR A 128 -14.34 -5.50 9.03
N ILE A 129 -13.52 -4.55 9.50
CA ILE A 129 -14.04 -3.36 10.18
C ILE A 129 -13.59 -2.10 9.41
N PRO A 130 -14.42 -1.04 9.40
CA PRO A 130 -14.02 0.26 8.85
C PRO A 130 -12.75 0.82 9.51
N TRP A 131 -11.98 1.62 8.77
CA TRP A 131 -10.72 2.21 9.28
C TRP A 131 -10.94 3.15 10.47
N ASP A 132 -12.07 3.86 10.49
CA ASP A 132 -12.47 4.76 11.58
C ASP A 132 -12.91 4.02 12.87
N GLU A 133 -13.07 2.70 12.81
CA GLU A 133 -13.31 1.83 13.98
C GLU A 133 -12.02 1.19 14.54
N LEU A 134 -10.85 1.46 13.94
CA LEU A 134 -9.56 0.91 14.38
C LEU A 134 -9.09 1.53 15.70
#